data_AF-A0A2T7NVW5-F1
#
_entry.id   AF-A0A2T7NVW5-F1
#
_cell.length_a   1.000
_cell.length_b   1.000
_cell.length_c   1.000
_cell.angle_alpha   90.00
_cell.angle_beta   90.00
_cell.angle_gamma   90.00
#
_symmetry.space_group_name_H-M   'P 1'
#
loop_
_entity.id
_entity.type
_entity.pdbx_description
1 polymer ?
#
loop_
_entity_poly.entity_id
_entity_poly.type
_entity_poly.pdbx_seq_one_letter_code
_entity_poly.pdbx_strand_id
1 'polypeptide(L)'
;MGDMKAKVGNDNTDKGHIMGKHGVGNCNENDELLKDFCLFNDLVVGGTVFPHKTIHKTTWTSLDGHTENQIDHITINRQFRRSLLDVRVKRGADVATDHHLLVATMKIKLRSFHDTSDRPHHKFNVLFLREHRKQKARNNGQPLDRITRDLEDCLHTRSEEKTENSTKKG
;
A
#
# COMPACT_ATOMS: atom_id res chain seq x y z
N MET A 1 -10.56 -5.53 1.34
CA MET A 1 -9.84 -4.25 1.46
C MET A 1 -10.68 -3.16 0.83
N GLY A 2 -10.57 -1.92 1.30
CA GLY A 2 -11.26 -0.77 0.71
C GLY A 2 -11.74 0.22 1.76
N ASP A 3 -12.51 1.22 1.31
CA ASP A 3 -13.19 2.19 2.16
C ASP A 3 -14.41 1.54 2.81
N MET A 4 -14.36 1.40 4.14
CA MET A 4 -15.47 0.85 4.93
C MET A 4 -16.14 1.92 5.79
N LYS A 5 -15.65 3.17 5.76
CA LYS A 5 -16.15 4.28 6.59
C LYS A 5 -16.22 3.94 8.09
N ALA A 6 -15.38 3.01 8.53
CA ALA A 6 -15.32 2.49 9.88
C ALA A 6 -14.11 3.07 10.61
N LYS A 7 -14.29 3.67 11.77
CA LYS A 7 -13.21 4.25 12.58
C LYS A 7 -12.83 3.27 13.69
N VAL A 8 -12.00 2.29 13.33
CA VAL A 8 -11.61 1.23 14.26
C VAL A 8 -10.69 1.78 15.33
N GLY A 9 -11.20 1.87 16.56
CA GLY A 9 -10.49 2.41 17.71
C GLY A 9 -9.31 1.54 18.18
N ASN A 10 -8.74 1.90 19.32
CA ASN A 10 -7.65 1.17 19.96
C ASN A 10 -8.11 0.20 21.06
N ASP A 11 -9.39 0.29 21.48
CA ASP A 11 -9.96 -0.64 22.44
C ASP A 11 -10.17 -2.00 21.79
N ASN A 12 -9.43 -2.99 22.28
CA ASN A 12 -9.47 -4.37 21.80
C ASN A 12 -9.90 -5.35 22.89
N THR A 13 -10.56 -4.86 23.94
CA THR A 13 -11.12 -5.69 25.02
C THR A 13 -11.99 -6.78 24.38
N ASP A 14 -11.68 -8.05 24.71
CA ASP A 14 -12.29 -9.27 24.14
C ASP A 14 -12.17 -9.47 22.62
N LYS A 15 -11.60 -8.51 21.88
CA LYS A 15 -11.48 -8.48 20.41
C LYS A 15 -10.04 -8.62 19.91
N GLY A 16 -9.08 -8.98 20.77
CA GLY A 16 -7.65 -9.08 20.41
C GLY A 16 -7.32 -10.06 19.27
N HIS A 17 -8.19 -11.02 19.01
CA HIS A 17 -8.03 -11.97 17.91
C HIS A 17 -8.40 -11.38 16.54
N ILE A 18 -9.31 -10.39 16.46
CA ILE A 18 -9.72 -9.69 15.23
C ILE A 18 -9.07 -8.32 15.04
N MET A 19 -8.54 -7.69 16.09
CA MET A 19 -7.91 -6.37 15.99
C MET A 19 -6.72 -6.22 16.95
N GLY A 20 -5.84 -5.28 16.64
CA GLY A 20 -4.76 -4.84 17.53
C GLY A 20 -5.13 -3.60 18.34
N LYS A 21 -4.13 -3.02 19.01
CA LYS A 21 -4.28 -1.87 19.93
C LYS A 21 -3.90 -0.53 19.28
N HIS A 22 -3.66 -0.52 17.97
CA HIS A 22 -3.05 0.62 17.29
C HIS A 22 -3.99 1.32 16.30
N GLY A 23 -5.30 1.03 16.35
CA GLY A 23 -6.32 1.78 15.60
C GLY A 23 -6.32 3.28 15.91
N VAL A 24 -7.02 4.06 15.10
CA VAL A 24 -7.09 5.53 15.20
C VAL A 24 -8.53 6.00 15.25
N GLY A 25 -8.79 6.95 16.14
CA GLY A 25 -10.09 7.59 16.28
C GLY A 25 -11.00 6.86 17.25
N ASN A 26 -12.20 7.41 17.40
CA ASN A 26 -13.24 6.84 18.24
C ASN A 26 -14.12 5.92 17.41
N CYS A 27 -14.46 4.77 18.00
CA CYS A 27 -15.40 3.79 17.44
C CYS A 27 -16.69 4.49 16.98
N ASN A 28 -17.14 4.18 15.77
CA ASN A 28 -18.44 4.56 15.25
C ASN A 28 -19.31 3.31 14.98
N GLU A 29 -20.57 3.47 14.63
CA GLU A 29 -21.46 2.31 14.38
C GLU A 29 -20.91 1.38 13.27
N ASN A 30 -20.29 1.95 12.23
CA ASN A 30 -19.64 1.17 11.17
C ASN A 30 -18.44 0.36 11.67
N ASP A 31 -17.77 0.78 12.74
CA ASP A 31 -16.70 0.01 13.39
C ASP A 31 -17.25 -1.27 14.00
N GLU A 32 -18.36 -1.21 14.74
CA GLU A 32 -18.98 -2.43 15.29
C GLU A 32 -19.43 -3.38 14.18
N LEU A 33 -20.03 -2.88 13.09
CA LEU A 33 -20.36 -3.71 11.92
C LEU A 33 -19.12 -4.35 11.29
N LEU A 34 -18.01 -3.61 11.17
CA LEU A 34 -16.77 -4.14 10.63
C LEU A 34 -16.14 -5.19 11.57
N LYS A 35 -16.18 -4.96 12.89
CA LYS A 35 -15.71 -5.90 13.90
C LYS A 35 -16.53 -7.20 13.87
N ASP A 36 -17.84 -7.11 13.81
CA ASP A 36 -18.74 -8.27 13.72
C ASP A 36 -18.49 -9.05 12.42
N PHE A 37 -18.35 -8.34 11.30
CA PHE A 37 -17.96 -8.97 10.03
C PHE A 37 -16.62 -9.69 10.13
N CYS A 38 -15.62 -9.08 10.78
CA CYS A 38 -14.31 -9.69 10.96
C CYS A 38 -14.37 -10.89 11.92
N LEU A 39 -15.17 -10.80 12.98
CA LEU A 39 -15.38 -11.89 13.93
C LEU A 39 -16.02 -13.09 13.25
N PHE A 40 -17.09 -12.88 12.49
CA PHE A 40 -17.81 -13.93 11.79
C PHE A 40 -16.96 -14.66 10.74
N ASN A 41 -16.03 -13.95 10.10
CA ASN A 41 -15.23 -14.48 8.99
C ASN A 41 -13.77 -14.83 9.37
N ASP A 42 -13.43 -14.87 10.66
CA ASP A 42 -12.07 -15.07 11.16
C ASP A 42 -11.05 -14.12 10.47
N LEU A 43 -11.38 -12.84 10.40
CA LEU A 43 -10.53 -11.80 9.81
C LEU A 43 -9.88 -10.92 10.88
N VAL A 44 -8.75 -10.34 10.52
CA VAL A 44 -7.99 -9.40 11.34
C VAL A 44 -7.89 -8.06 10.63
N VAL A 45 -8.24 -6.98 11.31
CA VAL A 45 -8.11 -5.60 10.80
C VAL A 45 -6.64 -5.19 10.84
N GLY A 46 -5.94 -5.30 9.72
CA GLY A 46 -4.49 -5.11 9.64
C GLY A 46 -4.02 -3.72 10.06
N GLY A 47 -4.79 -2.68 9.77
CA GLY A 47 -4.47 -1.29 10.12
C GLY A 47 -4.41 -0.99 11.62
N THR A 48 -4.86 -1.93 12.47
CA THR A 48 -4.84 -1.81 13.94
C THR A 48 -3.71 -2.63 14.60
N VAL A 49 -3.00 -3.46 13.82
CA VAL A 49 -2.05 -4.46 14.35
C VAL A 49 -0.68 -3.89 14.64
N PHE A 50 -0.21 -2.93 13.83
CA PHE A 50 1.17 -2.44 13.88
C PHE A 50 1.27 -1.07 14.56
N PRO A 51 2.27 -0.86 15.44
CA PRO A 51 2.50 0.44 16.06
C PRO A 51 3.10 1.42 15.03
N HIS A 52 2.29 2.33 14.51
CA HIS A 52 2.72 3.41 13.62
C HIS A 52 2.30 4.78 14.14
N LYS A 53 3.00 5.82 13.68
CA LYS A 53 2.57 7.23 13.84
C LYS A 53 1.22 7.45 13.13
N THR A 54 0.39 8.36 13.63
CA THR A 54 -0.93 8.68 13.06
C THR A 54 -0.87 9.00 11.56
N ILE A 55 0.16 9.72 11.12
CA ILE A 55 0.39 10.05 9.70
C ILE A 55 0.48 8.83 8.77
N HIS A 56 0.81 7.66 9.32
CA HIS A 56 0.97 6.39 8.63
C HIS A 56 -0.23 5.46 8.80
N LYS A 57 -1.31 5.94 9.43
CA LYS A 57 -2.55 5.19 9.71
C LYS A 57 -3.80 5.87 9.14
N THR A 58 -3.82 7.21 9.15
CA THR A 58 -4.88 8.02 8.54
C THR A 58 -4.93 7.81 7.03
N THR A 59 -6.06 7.36 6.50
CA THR A 59 -6.27 7.08 5.08
C THR A 59 -7.01 8.18 4.35
N TRP A 60 -7.61 9.13 5.07
CA TRP A 60 -8.37 10.24 4.51
C TRP A 60 -8.11 11.53 5.27
N THR A 61 -7.98 12.64 4.55
CA THR A 61 -7.85 13.98 5.13
C THR A 61 -8.85 14.93 4.49
N SER A 62 -9.53 15.74 5.30
CA SER A 62 -10.45 16.76 4.80
C SER A 62 -9.74 17.80 3.94
N LEU A 63 -10.50 18.46 3.04
CA LEU A 63 -9.96 19.49 2.15
C LEU A 63 -9.35 20.69 2.90
N ASP A 64 -9.83 20.98 4.11
CA ASP A 64 -9.27 22.01 4.99
C ASP A 64 -8.00 21.57 5.74
N GLY A 65 -7.61 20.29 5.61
CA GLY A 65 -6.44 19.72 6.28
C GLY A 65 -6.60 19.48 7.78
N HIS A 66 -7.75 19.81 8.39
CA HIS A 66 -7.93 19.77 9.83
C HIS A 66 -8.39 18.41 10.37
N THR A 67 -9.10 17.64 9.56
CA THR A 67 -9.67 16.34 9.95
C THR A 67 -8.95 15.21 9.27
N GLU A 68 -8.53 14.24 10.05
CA GLU A 68 -7.84 13.04 9.61
C GLU A 68 -8.60 11.80 10.08
N ASN A 69 -8.92 10.86 9.18
CA ASN A 69 -9.61 9.62 9.53
C ASN A 69 -8.91 8.36 8.96
N GLN A 70 -9.01 7.26 9.70
CA GLN A 70 -8.70 5.90 9.21
C GLN A 70 -10.02 5.23 8.82
N ILE A 71 -10.37 5.23 7.53
CA ILE A 71 -11.64 4.70 7.01
C ILE A 71 -11.45 3.60 5.95
N ASP A 72 -10.27 3.52 5.37
CA ASP A 72 -9.86 2.42 4.51
C ASP A 72 -9.17 1.35 5.35
N HIS A 73 -9.55 0.08 5.19
CA HIS A 73 -8.83 -1.01 5.85
C HIS A 73 -8.51 -2.18 4.94
N ILE A 74 -7.41 -2.85 5.30
CA ILE A 74 -7.02 -4.14 4.78
C ILE A 74 -7.29 -5.16 5.88
N THR A 75 -8.11 -6.15 5.57
CA THR A 75 -8.39 -7.29 6.43
C THR A 75 -7.67 -8.53 5.90
N ILE A 76 -7.22 -9.39 6.80
CA ILE A 76 -6.55 -10.65 6.45
C ILE A 76 -7.15 -11.79 7.27
N ASN A 77 -7.28 -12.98 6.68
CA ASN A 77 -7.69 -14.14 7.46
C ASN A 77 -6.70 -14.40 8.60
N ARG A 78 -7.24 -14.70 9.78
CA ARG A 78 -6.52 -14.91 11.04
C ARG A 78 -5.44 -15.97 10.93
N GLN A 79 -5.66 -17.02 10.12
CA GLN A 79 -4.65 -18.06 9.90
C GLN A 79 -3.37 -17.50 9.25
N PHE A 80 -3.50 -16.46 8.44
CA PHE A 80 -2.39 -15.77 7.75
C PHE A 80 -1.95 -14.50 8.48
N ARG A 81 -2.42 -14.24 9.70
CA ARG A 81 -2.05 -13.03 10.46
C ARG A 81 -0.54 -12.84 10.56
N ARG A 82 0.23 -13.93 10.73
CA ARG A 82 1.71 -13.90 10.81
C ARG A 82 2.39 -13.61 9.46
N SER A 83 1.67 -13.77 8.36
CA SER A 83 2.15 -13.44 7.01
C SER A 83 2.05 -11.94 6.73
N LEU A 84 1.18 -11.22 7.43
CA LEU A 84 1.10 -9.76 7.36
C LEU A 84 2.29 -9.17 8.11
N LEU A 85 3.17 -8.46 7.40
CA LEU A 85 4.40 -7.89 7.95
C LEU A 85 4.25 -6.42 8.29
N ASP A 86 3.43 -5.70 7.53
CA ASP A 86 3.16 -4.28 7.75
C ASP A 86 1.83 -3.87 7.10
N VAL A 87 1.16 -2.88 7.68
CA VAL A 87 0.05 -2.13 7.07
C VAL A 87 0.28 -0.65 7.36
N ARG A 88 0.48 0.14 6.31
CA ARG A 88 0.89 1.53 6.43
C ARG A 88 0.35 2.39 5.28
N VAL A 89 -0.03 3.61 5.61
CA VAL A 89 -0.37 4.66 4.64
C VAL A 89 0.88 5.33 4.08
N LYS A 90 0.90 5.52 2.74
CA LYS A 90 1.95 6.20 1.99
C LYS A 90 1.46 7.58 1.53
N ARG A 91 1.84 8.63 2.26
CA ARG A 91 1.47 10.03 1.92
C ARG A 91 2.23 10.64 0.74
N GLY A 92 3.37 10.06 0.34
CA GLY A 92 4.16 10.56 -0.80
C GLY A 92 3.68 10.07 -2.16
N ALA A 93 2.60 9.30 -2.23
CA ALA A 93 1.98 8.91 -3.48
C ALA A 93 0.92 9.97 -3.82
N ASP A 94 1.18 10.78 -4.84
CA ASP A 94 0.23 11.78 -5.31
C ASP A 94 -0.85 11.11 -6.17
N VAL A 95 -2.09 11.17 -5.70
CA VAL A 95 -3.27 10.58 -6.37
C VAL A 95 -4.33 11.65 -6.70
N ALA A 96 -4.07 12.94 -6.43
CA ALA A 96 -5.07 14.01 -6.58
C ALA A 96 -6.45 13.66 -5.94
N THR A 97 -6.43 12.91 -4.83
CA THR A 97 -7.59 12.54 -4.00
C THR A 97 -7.38 12.96 -2.55
N ASP A 98 -8.47 13.12 -1.81
CA ASP A 98 -8.48 13.27 -0.35
C ASP A 98 -8.13 11.96 0.40
N HIS A 99 -8.17 10.82 -0.30
CA HIS A 99 -7.65 9.54 0.18
C HIS A 99 -6.15 9.38 -0.05
N HIS A 100 -5.49 8.74 0.91
CA HIS A 100 -4.10 8.33 0.86
C HIS A 100 -3.97 6.84 0.59
N LEU A 101 -2.90 6.45 -0.10
CA LEU A 101 -2.65 5.05 -0.46
C LEU A 101 -2.35 4.19 0.78
N LEU A 102 -3.22 3.23 1.08
CA LEU A 102 -3.00 2.20 2.10
C LEU A 102 -2.30 0.98 1.51
N VAL A 103 -1.16 0.59 2.10
CA VAL A 103 -0.33 -0.51 1.61
C VAL A 103 -0.17 -1.58 2.68
N ALA A 104 -0.35 -2.85 2.31
CA ALA A 104 0.02 -4.00 3.13
C ALA A 104 1.27 -4.69 2.56
N THR A 105 2.22 -5.02 3.44
CA THR A 105 3.37 -5.87 3.10
C THR A 105 3.10 -7.27 3.63
N MET A 106 3.20 -8.28 2.77
CA MET A 106 2.89 -9.67 3.12
C MET A 106 3.98 -10.64 2.67
N LYS A 107 4.25 -11.65 3.48
CA LYS A 107 5.13 -12.78 3.16
C LYS A 107 4.31 -14.05 3.02
N ILE A 108 4.22 -14.57 1.80
CA ILE A 108 3.43 -15.77 1.50
C ILE A 108 4.40 -16.91 1.15
N LYS A 109 4.15 -18.09 1.72
CA LYS A 109 4.77 -19.34 1.26
C LYS A 109 3.78 -20.03 0.34
N LEU A 110 4.07 -20.03 -0.95
CA LEU A 110 3.27 -20.76 -1.94
C LEU A 110 3.76 -22.21 -2.01
N ARG A 111 2.82 -23.15 -2.07
CA ARG A 111 3.15 -24.53 -2.46
C ARG A 111 3.49 -24.49 -3.94
N SER A 112 4.66 -25.02 -4.31
CA SER A 112 4.98 -25.24 -5.72
C SER A 112 3.98 -26.23 -6.31
N PHE A 113 3.21 -25.79 -7.29
CA PHE A 113 2.40 -26.68 -8.11
C PHE A 113 3.23 -27.11 -9.31
N HIS A 114 3.55 -28.41 -9.37
CA HIS A 114 4.08 -29.01 -10.60
C HIS A 114 2.89 -29.55 -11.38
N ASP A 115 2.65 -29.00 -12.56
CA ASP A 115 1.70 -29.58 -13.49
C ASP A 115 2.30 -30.92 -13.98
N THR A 116 1.66 -32.03 -13.63
CA THR A 116 2.08 -33.37 -14.08
C THR A 116 1.60 -33.66 -15.50
N SER A 117 0.74 -32.81 -16.06
CA SER A 117 0.41 -32.89 -17.47
C SER A 117 1.50 -32.17 -18.25
N ASP A 118 2.09 -32.88 -19.22
CA ASP A 118 3.12 -32.39 -20.15
C ASP A 118 2.53 -31.38 -21.15
N ARG A 119 1.70 -30.45 -20.65
CA ARG A 119 1.10 -29.39 -21.45
C ARG A 119 2.22 -28.41 -21.78
N PRO A 120 2.42 -28.08 -23.06
CA PRO A 120 3.40 -27.07 -23.42
C PRO A 120 3.06 -25.78 -22.68
N HIS A 121 3.97 -25.32 -21.81
CA HIS A 121 3.87 -24.00 -21.19
C HIS A 121 3.64 -22.97 -22.29
N HIS A 122 2.51 -22.27 -22.25
CA HIS A 122 2.22 -21.19 -23.18
C HIS A 122 3.26 -20.08 -22.97
N LYS A 123 4.30 -20.07 -23.81
CA LYS A 123 5.32 -19.01 -23.80
C LYS A 123 4.67 -17.77 -24.40
N PHE A 124 4.29 -16.82 -23.54
CA PHE A 124 3.89 -15.50 -23.99
C PHE A 124 5.01 -14.89 -24.83
N ASN A 125 4.69 -14.42 -26.03
CA ASN A 125 5.66 -13.81 -26.92
C ASN A 125 6.04 -12.41 -26.40
N VAL A 126 7.01 -12.36 -25.49
CA VAL A 126 7.53 -11.13 -24.88
C VAL A 126 8.18 -10.18 -25.90
N LEU A 127 8.63 -10.70 -27.04
CA LEU A 127 9.20 -9.88 -28.11
C LEU A 127 8.11 -9.02 -28.77
N PHE A 128 6.92 -9.57 -28.98
CA PHE A 128 5.78 -8.83 -29.53
C PHE A 128 5.39 -7.64 -28.65
N LEU A 129 5.38 -7.83 -27.32
CA LEU A 129 5.10 -6.75 -26.36
C LEU A 129 6.18 -5.66 -26.38
N ARG A 130 7.44 -6.04 -26.59
CA ARG A 130 8.57 -5.12 -26.67
C ARG A 130 8.52 -4.28 -27.94
N GLU A 131 8.20 -4.89 -29.07
CA GLU A 131 8.07 -4.19 -30.35
C GLU A 131 6.86 -3.26 -30.38
N HIS A 132 5.72 -3.67 -29.82
CA HIS A 132 4.56 -2.79 -29.71
C HIS A 132 4.85 -1.56 -28.82
N ARG A 133 5.64 -1.71 -27.75
CA ARG A 133 6.12 -0.58 -26.94
C ARG A 133 7.03 0.36 -27.73
N LYS A 134 7.98 -0.18 -28.51
CA LYS A 134 8.88 0.61 -29.35
C LYS A 134 8.14 1.33 -30.48
N GLN A 135 7.18 0.67 -31.14
CA GLN A 135 6.32 1.28 -32.16
C GLN A 135 5.45 2.38 -31.57
N LYS A 136 4.87 2.17 -30.39
CA LYS A 136 4.09 3.21 -29.70
C LYS A 136 4.95 4.42 -29.29
N ALA A 137 6.19 4.20 -28.86
CA ALA A 137 7.15 5.28 -28.58
C ALA A 137 7.55 6.04 -29.84
N ARG A 138 7.75 5.34 -30.97
CA ARG A 138 8.00 5.94 -32.30
C ARG A 138 6.81 6.74 -32.82
N ASN A 139 5.60 6.19 -32.71
CA ASN A 139 4.37 6.81 -33.24
C ASN A 139 3.93 8.04 -32.43
N ASN A 140 4.31 8.12 -31.14
CA ASN A 140 3.99 9.26 -30.27
C ASN A 140 5.05 10.38 -30.33
N GLY A 141 6.05 10.31 -31.21
CA GLY A 141 6.98 11.41 -31.48
C GLY A 141 7.89 11.82 -30.32
N GLN A 142 8.07 10.99 -29.29
CA GLN A 142 9.02 11.29 -28.22
C GLN A 142 10.39 10.66 -28.53
N PRO A 143 11.47 11.46 -28.67
CA PRO A 143 12.81 10.91 -28.87
C PRO A 143 13.23 10.11 -27.63
N LEU A 144 13.70 8.88 -27.84
CA LEU A 144 14.23 8.00 -26.79
C LEU A 144 15.36 8.63 -25.95
N ASP A 145 15.99 9.69 -26.45
CA ASP A 145 17.09 10.40 -25.80
C ASP A 145 16.67 11.36 -24.68
N ARG A 146 15.37 11.70 -24.53
CA ARG A 146 14.93 12.51 -23.38
C ARG A 146 14.74 11.68 -22.11
N ILE A 147 14.29 10.43 -22.24
CA ILE A 147 13.99 9.56 -21.08
C ILE A 147 15.29 9.14 -20.37
N THR A 148 16.39 8.95 -21.12
CA THR A 148 17.71 8.65 -20.54
C THR A 148 18.34 9.86 -19.88
N ARG A 149 18.12 11.07 -20.40
CA ARG A 149 18.67 12.30 -19.84
C ARG A 149 17.96 12.75 -18.56
N ASP A 150 16.64 12.57 -18.48
CA ASP A 150 15.87 12.88 -17.26
C ASP A 150 16.21 11.94 -16.09
N LEU A 151 16.67 10.70 -16.38
CA LEU A 151 17.15 9.77 -15.36
C LEU A 151 18.58 10.11 -14.90
N GLU A 152 19.45 10.59 -15.78
CA GLU A 152 20.80 11.02 -15.42
C GLU A 152 20.80 12.38 -14.69
N ASP A 153 19.94 13.33 -15.06
CA ASP A 153 19.76 14.62 -14.38
C ASP A 153 19.17 14.44 -12.97
N CYS A 154 18.26 13.47 -12.78
CA CYS A 154 17.68 13.13 -11.48
C CYS A 154 18.68 12.41 -10.54
N LEU A 155 19.71 11.75 -11.10
CA LEU A 155 20.79 11.14 -10.34
C LEU A 155 21.90 12.15 -9.98
N HIS A 156 22.18 13.14 -10.84
CA HIS A 156 23.15 14.21 -10.55
C HIS A 156 22.65 15.20 -9.50
N THR A 157 21.41 15.68 -9.62
CA THR A 157 20.78 16.59 -8.63
C THR A 157 20.71 15.98 -7.22
N ARG A 158 20.55 14.66 -7.11
CA ARG A 158 20.54 13.93 -5.83
C ARG A 158 21.93 13.77 -5.19
N SER A 159 23.00 14.02 -5.94
CA SER A 159 24.38 13.98 -5.44
C SER A 159 24.83 15.34 -4.91
N GLU A 160 24.37 16.45 -5.50
CA GLU A 160 24.67 17.82 -5.08
C GLU A 160 23.87 18.25 -3.84
N GLU A 161 22.61 17.82 -3.70
CA GLU A 161 21.80 18.15 -2.51
C GLU A 161 22.29 17.43 -1.23
N LYS A 162 23.06 16.34 -1.38
CA LYS A 162 23.71 15.64 -0.27
C LYS A 162 25.01 16.31 0.20
N THR A 163 25.75 16.97 -0.70
CA THR A 163 26.97 17.71 -0.33
C THR A 163 26.64 19.04 0.33
N GLU A 164 25.56 19.72 -0.10
CA GLU A 164 25.14 21.01 0.47
C GLU A 164 24.50 20.89 1.87
N ASN A 165 23.75 19.82 2.15
CA ASN A 165 23.20 19.53 3.48
C ASN A 165 24.25 19.02 4.49
N SER A 166 25.45 18.67 4.03
CA SER A 166 26.60 18.34 4.87
C SER A 166 27.36 19.59 5.32
N THR A 167 27.21 20.74 4.66
CA THR A 167 27.94 21.98 4.98
C THR A 167 27.13 22.97 5.83
N LYS A 168 25.82 22.76 6.01
CA LYS A 168 24.94 23.59 6.87
C LYS A 168 24.67 23.01 8.27
N LYS A 169 25.43 21.99 8.67
CA LYS A 169 25.42 21.40 10.04
C LYS A 169 26.78 21.50 10.73
N GLY A 170 27.49 22.60 10.49
CA GLY A 170 28.63 23.07 11.27
C GLY A 170 28.23 24.27 12.09
#